data_AF-A0A7C6D2J7-F1
#
_entry.id   AF-A0A7C6D2J7-F1
#
_cell.length_a   1.000
_cell.length_b   1.000
_cell.length_c   1.000
_cell.angle_alpha   90.00
_cell.angle_beta   90.00
_cell.angle_gamma   90.00
#
_symmetry.space_group_name_H-M   'P 1'
#
loop_
_entity.id
_entity.type
_entity.pdbx_description
1 polymer ?
#
loop_
_entity_poly.entity_id
_entity_poly.type
_entity_poly.pdbx_seq_one_letter_code
_entity_poly.pdbx_strand_id
1 'polypeptide(L)' 'MDDVTMEELEEALRAITSTIDKCEKVEPKLKQGTSQHTLLVRRIKAFKIATMLIRRELERLG' A
#
# COMPACT_ATOMS: atom_id res chain seq x y z
N MET A 1 -2.55 5.14 -23.40
CA MET A 1 -2.15 4.91 -22.00
C MET A 1 -0.67 4.71 -22.09
N ASP A 2 0.12 5.64 -21.55
CA ASP A 2 1.57 5.49 -21.54
C ASP A 2 1.93 4.19 -20.82
N ASP A 3 2.91 3.46 -21.36
CA ASP A 3 3.41 2.25 -20.72
C ASP A 3 4.03 2.63 -19.37
N VAL A 4 3.57 2.00 -18.30
CA VAL A 4 4.10 2.22 -16.95
C VAL A 4 5.53 1.69 -16.89
N THR A 5 6.48 2.53 -16.44
CA THR A 5 7.89 2.14 -16.38
C THR A 5 8.24 1.36 -15.12
N MET A 6 9.34 0.63 -15.16
CA MET A 6 9.87 -0.07 -13.97
C MET A 6 10.17 0.91 -12.83
N GLU A 7 10.70 2.08 -13.15
CA GLU A 7 11.04 3.14 -12.19
C GLU A 7 9.78 3.70 -11.50
N GLU A 8 8.70 3.90 -12.25
CA GLU A 8 7.40 4.33 -11.72
C GLU A 8 6.81 3.28 -10.77
N LEU A 9 6.91 1.98 -11.13
CA LEU A 9 6.45 0.88 -10.28
C LEU A 9 7.26 0.78 -8.98
N GLU A 10 8.58 0.93 -9.06
CA GLU A 10 9.43 0.94 -7.88
C GLU A 10 9.15 2.15 -6.98
N GLU A 11 8.94 3.33 -7.55
CA GLU A 11 8.57 4.53 -6.81
C GLU A 11 7.22 4.37 -6.11
N ALA A 12 6.21 3.85 -6.83
CA ALA A 12 4.91 3.53 -6.27
C ALA A 12 5.03 2.52 -5.11
N LEU A 13 5.86 1.47 -5.28
CA LEU A 13 6.10 0.48 -4.24
C LEU A 13 6.72 1.11 -2.99
N ARG A 14 7.71 1.99 -3.14
CA ARG A 14 8.33 2.73 -2.03
C ARG A 14 7.30 3.62 -1.31
N ALA A 15 6.51 4.39 -2.07
CA ALA A 15 5.51 5.30 -1.52
C ALA A 15 4.40 4.57 -0.75
N ILE A 16 3.89 3.48 -1.30
CA ILE A 16 2.85 2.67 -0.67
C ILE A 16 3.39 1.98 0.59
N THR A 17 4.61 1.44 0.54
CA THR A 17 5.25 0.82 1.72
C THR A 17 5.40 1.82 2.87
N SER A 18 5.92 3.03 2.59
CA SER A 18 6.00 4.10 3.59
C SER A 18 4.63 4.48 4.16
N THR A 19 3.58 4.44 3.32
CA THR A 19 2.22 4.75 3.74
C THR A 19 1.66 3.65 4.65
N ILE A 20 1.92 2.38 4.35
CA ILE A 20 1.58 1.24 5.23
C ILE A 20 2.23 1.43 6.60
N ASP A 21 3.54 1.71 6.65
CA ASP A 21 4.27 1.87 7.92
C ASP A 21 3.68 2.99 8.79
N LYS A 22 3.30 4.12 8.16
CA LYS A 22 2.63 5.22 8.85
C LYS A 22 1.26 4.81 9.38
N CYS A 23 0.49 4.06 8.58
CA CYS A 23 -0.82 3.56 8.98
C CYS A 23 -0.72 2.57 10.16
N GLU A 24 0.22 1.63 10.10
CA GLU A 24 0.45 0.63 11.17
C GLU A 24 0.91 1.29 12.48
N LYS A 25 1.64 2.41 12.43
CA LYS A 25 1.99 3.22 13.62
C LYS A 25 0.80 3.96 14.24
N VAL A 26 -0.24 4.25 13.45
CA VAL A 26 -1.44 4.98 13.91
C VAL A 26 -2.54 4.01 14.36
N GLU A 27 -2.63 2.82 13.75
CA GLU A 27 -3.62 1.78 14.07
C GLU A 27 -3.81 1.52 15.57
N PRO A 28 -2.76 1.25 16.38
CA PRO A 28 -2.94 0.97 17.81
C PRO A 28 -3.41 2.18 18.62
N LYS A 29 -3.34 3.41 18.06
CA LYS A 29 -3.84 4.63 18.72
C LYS A 29 -5.34 4.83 18.50
N LEU A 30 -5.95 4.08 17.57
CA LEU A 30 -7.37 4.17 17.28
C LEU A 30 -8.15 3.16 18.13
N LYS A 31 -9.27 3.62 18.71
CA LYS A 31 -10.15 2.73 19.46
C LYS A 31 -10.79 1.71 18.52
N GLN A 32 -10.64 0.43 18.84
CA GLN A 32 -11.27 -0.67 18.12
C GLN A 32 -12.80 -0.47 18.07
N GLY A 33 -13.41 -0.82 16.94
CA GLY A 33 -14.86 -0.66 16.71
C GLY A 33 -15.28 0.73 16.22
N THR A 34 -14.37 1.70 16.18
CA THR A 34 -14.65 3.00 15.54
C THR A 34 -14.61 2.90 14.00
N SER A 35 -15.28 3.84 13.34
CA SER A 35 -15.22 3.96 11.87
C SER A 35 -13.81 4.26 11.39
N GLN A 36 -13.05 5.07 12.13
CA GLN A 36 -11.66 5.41 11.81
C GLN A 36 -10.75 4.18 11.88
N HIS A 37 -10.86 3.37 12.94
CA HIS A 37 -10.11 2.12 13.06
C HIS A 37 -10.44 1.17 11.89
N THR A 38 -11.74 0.97 11.62
CA THR A 38 -12.19 0.09 10.53
C THR A 38 -11.69 0.56 9.16
N LEU A 39 -11.74 1.87 8.89
CA LEU A 39 -11.24 2.46 7.65
C LEU A 39 -9.74 2.25 7.51
N LEU A 40 -8.96 2.49 8.57
CA LEU A 40 -7.51 2.34 8.54
C LEU A 40 -7.08 0.90 8.27
N VAL A 41 -7.69 -0.07 8.96
CA VAL A 41 -7.43 -1.51 8.73
C VAL A 41 -7.73 -1.91 7.29
N ARG A 42 -8.85 -1.46 6.74
CA ARG A 42 -9.22 -1.74 5.34
C ARG A 42 -8.24 -1.11 4.35
N ARG A 43 -7.79 0.11 4.64
CA ARG A 43 -6.78 0.82 3.83
C ARG A 43 -5.44 0.08 3.82
N ILE A 44 -4.95 -0.37 4.97
CA ILE A 44 -3.72 -1.17 5.06
C ILE A 44 -3.85 -2.45 4.21
N LYS A 45 -4.98 -3.15 4.31
CA LYS A 45 -5.24 -4.35 3.48
C LYS A 45 -5.22 -4.04 1.99
N ALA A 46 -5.86 -2.96 1.56
CA ALA A 46 -5.85 -2.53 0.16
C ALA A 46 -4.44 -2.20 -0.34
N PHE A 47 -3.64 -1.49 0.46
CA PHE A 47 -2.25 -1.21 0.12
C PHE A 47 -1.39 -2.47 0.03
N LYS A 48 -1.58 -3.45 0.92
CA LYS A 48 -0.90 -4.75 0.83
C LYS A 48 -1.26 -5.51 -0.45
N ILE A 49 -2.51 -5.39 -0.93
CA ILE A 49 -2.90 -5.93 -2.23
C ILE A 49 -2.22 -5.18 -3.37
N ALA A 50 -2.20 -3.84 -3.32
CA ALA A 50 -1.54 -3.02 -4.33
C ALA A 50 -0.04 -3.34 -4.44
N THR A 51 0.67 -3.52 -3.32
CA THR A 51 2.10 -3.88 -3.34
C THR A 51 2.35 -5.25 -3.97
N MET A 52 1.47 -6.24 -3.72
CA MET A 52 1.56 -7.54 -4.40
C MET A 52 1.37 -7.42 -5.92
N LEU A 53 0.42 -6.60 -6.36
CA LEU A 53 0.16 -6.38 -7.79
C LEU A 53 1.34 -5.66 -8.46
N ILE A 54 1.91 -4.64 -7.81
CA ILE A 54 3.08 -3.91 -8.32
C ILE A 54 4.29 -4.84 -8.42
N ARG A 55 4.55 -5.68 -7.41
CA ARG A 55 5.65 -6.65 -7.45
C ARG A 55 5.49 -7.66 -8.57
N ARG A 56 4.27 -8.18 -8.77
CA ARG A 56 3.96 -9.07 -9.88
C ARG A 56 4.22 -8.40 -11.24
N GLU A 57 3.95 -7.12 -11.35
CA GLU A 57 4.21 -6.37 -12.59
C GLU A 57 5.71 -6.12 -12.80
N LEU A 58 6.46 -5.80 -11.74
CA LEU A 58 7.91 -5.72 -11.79
C LEU A 58 8.55 -7.06 -12.24
N GLU A 59 8.06 -8.18 -11.72
CA GLU A 59 8.47 -9.53 -12.15
C GLU A 59 8.11 -9.83 -13.62
N ARG A 60 7.10 -9.17 -14.18
CA ARG A 60 6.71 -9.31 -15.60
C ARG A 60 7.60 -8.50 -16.54
N LEU A 61 8.16 -7.39 -16.05
CA LEU A 61 8.98 -6.46 -16.83
C LEU A 61 10.49 -6.76 -16.77
N GLY A 62 10.94 -7.46 -15.71
CA GLY A 62 12.29 -7.99 -15.58
C GLY A 62 12.49 -9.31 -16.31
#